data_AF-A0A1H9XLV1-F1
#
_entry.id   AF-A0A1H9XLV1-F1
#
_cell.length_a   1.000
_cell.length_b   1.000
_cell.length_c   1.000
_cell.angle_alpha   90.00
_cell.angle_beta   90.00
_cell.angle_gamma   90.00
#
_symmetry.space_group_name_H-M   'P 1'
#
loop_
_entity.id
_entity.type
_entity.pdbx_description
1 polymer ?
#
loop_
_entity_poly.entity_id
_entity_poly.type
_entity_poly.pdbx_seq_one_letter_code
_entity_poly.pdbx_strand_id
1 'polypeptide(L)'
;MTTFVQLHGHRVNQVPGGVRVGNMLVTVVLGNGSSVQFPLPFLPIGGDLIIVPAVHAVGETGVHIDVSRWTPAYLDGERWAALAISTTDQALAVRLCQAFHSAPEVSWTSPKDEVAAWLNAWCQANTDTDTGTPEGAVTS
;
A
#
# COMPACT_ATOMS: atom_id res chain seq x y z
N MET A 1 9.13 -28.50 0.41
CA MET A 1 7.90 -27.84 0.90
C MET A 1 7.78 -26.55 0.11
N THR A 2 6.72 -26.36 -0.66
CA THR A 2 6.59 -25.19 -1.54
C THR A 2 5.95 -24.06 -0.76
N THR A 3 6.71 -23.03 -0.44
CA THR A 3 6.20 -21.77 0.11
C THR A 3 5.73 -20.90 -1.04
N PHE A 4 4.46 -20.48 -1.03
CA PHE A 4 3.92 -19.50 -1.97
C PHE A 4 3.18 -18.42 -1.20
N VAL A 5 3.15 -17.21 -1.75
CA VAL A 5 2.35 -16.10 -1.23
C VAL A 5 1.09 -16.01 -2.07
N GLN A 6 -0.08 -16.09 -1.42
CA GLN A 6 -1.36 -15.89 -2.09
C GLN A 6 -1.78 -14.43 -1.93
N LEU A 7 -2.00 -13.75 -3.06
CA LEU A 7 -2.61 -12.43 -3.10
C LEU A 7 -4.12 -12.54 -3.24
N HIS A 8 -4.83 -11.65 -2.56
CA HIS A 8 -6.29 -11.59 -2.54
C HIS A 8 -6.77 -10.47 -3.45
N GLY A 9 -7.78 -10.74 -4.29
CA GLY A 9 -8.45 -9.70 -5.08
C GLY A 9 -9.67 -9.09 -4.39
N HIS A 10 -10.15 -9.72 -3.31
CA HIS A 10 -11.26 -9.28 -2.48
C HIS A 10 -11.13 -9.89 -1.09
N ARG A 11 -11.78 -9.26 -0.11
CA ARG A 11 -11.92 -9.72 1.27
C ARG A 11 -13.39 -9.84 1.61
N VAL A 12 -13.72 -10.89 2.34
CA VAL A 12 -15.07 -11.18 2.78
C VAL A 12 -15.10 -11.14 4.30
N ASN A 13 -15.88 -10.21 4.86
CA ASN A 13 -16.10 -10.08 6.30
C ASN A 13 -17.54 -10.44 6.63
N GLN A 14 -17.75 -11.29 7.64
CA GLN A 14 -19.07 -11.45 8.22
C GLN A 14 -19.40 -10.24 9.10
N VAL A 15 -20.61 -9.71 8.97
CA VAL A 15 -21.13 -8.58 9.76
C VAL A 15 -22.53 -8.92 10.26
N PRO A 16 -23.02 -8.28 11.34
CA PRO A 16 -24.41 -8.46 11.75
C PRO A 16 -25.35 -8.20 10.56
N GLY A 17 -26.18 -9.18 10.23
CA GLY A 17 -27.12 -9.09 9.10
C GLY A 17 -26.58 -9.47 7.72
N GLY A 18 -25.33 -9.93 7.59
CA GLY A 18 -24.87 -10.50 6.32
C GLY A 18 -23.35 -10.57 6.11
N VAL A 19 -22.96 -10.36 4.86
CA VAL A 19 -21.58 -10.42 4.40
C VAL A 19 -21.22 -9.08 3.76
N ARG A 20 -20.06 -8.56 4.12
CA ARG A 20 -19.45 -7.38 3.51
C ARG A 20 -18.26 -7.82 2.68
N VAL A 21 -18.31 -7.55 1.38
CA VAL A 21 -17.18 -7.80 0.47
C VAL A 21 -16.47 -6.47 0.25
N GLY A 22 -15.15 -6.47 0.44
CA GLY A 22 -14.29 -5.33 0.16
C GLY A 22 -13.25 -5.69 -0.89
N ASN A 23 -13.00 -4.78 -1.81
CA ASN A 23 -11.93 -4.88 -2.81
C ASN A 23 -11.25 -3.52 -2.95
N MET A 24 -9.99 -3.53 -3.41
CA MET A 24 -9.29 -2.30 -3.75
C MET A 24 -9.40 -2.05 -5.23
N LEU A 25 -10.26 -1.12 -5.62
CA LEU A 25 -10.31 -0.64 -7.00
C LEU A 25 -9.33 0.51 -7.13
N VAL A 26 -8.31 0.35 -7.97
CA VAL A 26 -7.32 1.40 -8.26
C VAL A 26 -7.51 1.95 -9.66
N THR A 27 -7.27 3.25 -9.80
CA THR A 27 -7.26 3.94 -11.09
C THR A 27 -5.87 4.49 -11.34
N VAL A 28 -5.27 4.11 -12.46
CA VAL A 28 -3.95 4.59 -12.90
C VAL A 28 -4.14 5.40 -14.19
N VAL A 29 -3.59 6.61 -14.22
CA VAL A 29 -3.59 7.46 -15.42
C VAL A 29 -2.31 7.21 -16.20
N LEU A 30 -2.45 6.83 -17.47
CA LEU A 30 -1.34 6.61 -18.40
C LEU A 30 -0.80 7.94 -18.97
N GLY A 31 0.38 7.90 -19.58
CA GLY A 31 1.00 9.09 -20.18
C GLY A 31 0.16 9.77 -21.27
N ASN A 32 -0.73 9.02 -21.94
CA ASN A 32 -1.67 9.54 -22.94
C ASN A 32 -2.98 10.08 -22.34
N GLY A 33 -3.10 10.12 -21.01
CA GLY A 33 -4.30 10.57 -20.29
C GLY A 33 -5.39 9.51 -20.13
N SER A 34 -5.24 8.31 -20.70
CA SER A 34 -6.19 7.21 -20.50
C SER A 34 -6.16 6.73 -19.06
N SER A 35 -7.33 6.37 -18.52
CA SER A 35 -7.44 5.78 -17.18
C SER A 35 -7.64 4.28 -17.27
N VAL A 36 -6.78 3.52 -16.58
CA VAL A 36 -6.92 2.07 -16.41
C VAL A 36 -7.41 1.81 -14.99
N GLN A 37 -8.51 1.08 -14.87
CA GLN A 37 -9.10 0.73 -13.58
C GLN A 37 -9.17 -0.78 -13.42
N PHE A 38 -8.69 -1.29 -12.28
CA PHE A 38 -8.66 -2.73 -12.01
C PHE A 38 -8.60 -3.03 -10.50
N PRO A 39 -9.01 -4.24 -10.08
CA PRO A 39 -8.84 -4.66 -8.69
C PRO A 39 -7.35 -4.90 -8.38
N LEU A 40 -6.80 -4.16 -7.42
CA LEU A 40 -5.43 -4.33 -6.95
C LEU A 40 -5.35 -5.54 -6.00
N PRO A 41 -4.53 -6.56 -6.31
CA PRO A 41 -4.24 -7.62 -5.36
C PRO A 41 -3.61 -7.08 -4.07
N PHE A 42 -3.91 -7.70 -2.93
CA PHE A 42 -3.35 -7.33 -1.63
C PHE A 42 -3.06 -8.56 -0.77
N LEU A 43 -2.24 -8.36 0.26
CA LEU A 43 -1.99 -9.34 1.31
C LEU A 43 -2.59 -8.82 2.63
N PRO A 44 -3.54 -9.54 3.26
CA PRO A 44 -4.07 -9.17 4.56
C PRO A 44 -3.06 -9.42 5.68
N ILE A 45 -2.91 -8.46 6.60
CA ILE A 45 -1.93 -8.52 7.70
C ILE A 45 -2.57 -8.40 9.09
N GLY A 46 -3.91 -8.41 9.15
CA GLY A 46 -4.71 -8.45 10.37
C GLY A 46 -5.74 -7.32 10.44
N GLY A 47 -6.96 -7.63 10.91
CA GLY A 47 -8.06 -6.66 10.93
C GLY A 47 -8.31 -6.08 9.54
N ASP A 48 -8.36 -4.75 9.46
CA ASP A 48 -8.52 -3.99 8.21
C ASP A 48 -7.20 -3.54 7.57
N LEU A 49 -6.07 -4.03 8.09
CA LEU A 49 -4.74 -3.73 7.58
C LEU A 49 -4.32 -4.71 6.50
N ILE A 50 -3.72 -4.16 5.45
CA ILE A 50 -3.24 -4.88 4.28
C ILE A 50 -1.93 -4.27 3.79
N ILE A 51 -1.20 -5.00 2.96
CA ILE A 51 -0.15 -4.44 2.12
C ILE A 51 -0.44 -4.76 0.65
N VAL A 52 -0.06 -3.86 -0.25
CA VAL A 52 -0.30 -4.00 -1.69
C VAL A 52 1.00 -3.86 -2.47
N PRO A 53 1.14 -4.52 -3.63
CA PRO A 53 2.27 -4.25 -4.52
C PRO A 53 2.23 -2.80 -5.01
N ALA A 54 3.39 -2.22 -5.28
CA ALA A 54 3.46 -0.90 -5.89
C ALA A 54 2.89 -0.94 -7.31
N VAL A 55 2.19 0.11 -7.71
CA VAL A 55 1.55 0.21 -9.03
C VAL A 55 1.99 1.50 -9.69
N HIS A 56 2.44 1.42 -10.94
CA HIS A 56 2.81 2.60 -11.72
C HIS A 56 2.42 2.45 -13.19
N ALA A 57 2.19 3.59 -13.84
CA ALA A 57 2.02 3.64 -15.29
C ALA A 57 3.34 3.32 -15.98
N VAL A 58 3.25 2.60 -17.10
CA VAL A 58 4.38 2.32 -18.01
C VAL A 58 4.12 3.11 -19.29
N GLY A 59 4.60 4.35 -19.31
CA GLY A 59 4.38 5.27 -20.43
C GLY A 59 2.91 5.39 -20.79
N GLU A 60 2.60 5.19 -22.06
CA GLU A 60 1.25 5.30 -22.62
C GLU A 60 0.54 3.94 -22.76
N THR A 61 1.22 2.83 -22.47
CA THR A 61 0.83 1.51 -22.97
C THR A 61 0.26 0.58 -21.90
N GLY A 62 0.53 0.83 -20.62
CA GLY A 62 0.00 -0.06 -19.59
C GLY A 62 0.35 0.29 -18.16
N VAL A 63 0.10 -0.68 -17.28
CA VAL A 63 0.32 -0.60 -15.84
C VAL A 63 1.27 -1.73 -15.43
N HIS A 64 2.25 -1.41 -14.59
CA HIS A 64 3.12 -2.39 -13.97
C HIS A 64 2.75 -2.54 -12.50
N ILE A 65 2.52 -3.80 -12.09
CA ILE A 65 2.31 -4.20 -10.71
C ILE A 65 3.63 -4.80 -10.23
N ASP A 66 4.34 -4.06 -9.39
CA ASP A 66 5.65 -4.43 -8.86
C ASP A 66 5.49 -5.16 -7.53
N VAL A 67 5.61 -6.50 -7.58
CA VAL A 67 5.52 -7.38 -6.40
C VAL A 67 6.82 -7.43 -5.58
N SER A 68 7.86 -6.70 -5.99
CA SER A 68 9.08 -6.51 -5.19
C SER A 68 8.98 -5.31 -4.24
N ARG A 69 7.93 -4.49 -4.37
CA ARG A 69 7.69 -3.30 -3.55
C ARG A 69 6.31 -3.33 -2.92
N TRP A 70 6.25 -3.08 -1.62
CA TRP A 70 5.04 -3.22 -0.81
C TRP A 70 4.65 -1.89 -0.17
N THR A 71 3.40 -1.51 -0.35
CA THR A 71 2.77 -0.28 0.15
C THR A 71 1.80 -0.64 1.28
N PRO A 72 1.97 -0.08 2.48
CA PRO A 72 0.99 -0.18 3.55
C PRO A 72 -0.37 0.41 3.17
N ALA A 73 -1.44 -0.29 3.49
CA ALA A 73 -2.79 0.17 3.22
C ALA A 73 -3.81 -0.31 4.26
N TYR A 74 -4.96 0.35 4.25
CA TYR A 74 -6.13 0.06 5.06
C TYR A 74 -7.33 -0.16 4.16
N LEU A 75 -8.13 -1.19 4.46
CA LEU A 75 -9.32 -1.58 3.70
C LEU A 75 -10.50 -1.86 4.63
N ASP A 76 -11.46 -0.94 4.67
CA ASP A 76 -12.74 -1.07 5.38
C ASP A 76 -13.91 -1.08 4.39
N GLY A 77 -14.35 -2.30 4.05
CA GLY A 77 -15.35 -2.50 3.00
C GLY A 77 -14.81 -2.03 1.64
N GLU A 78 -15.51 -1.08 1.01
CA GLU A 78 -15.10 -0.49 -0.28
C GLU A 78 -14.17 0.72 -0.12
N ARG A 79 -13.98 1.21 1.11
CA ARG A 79 -13.10 2.35 1.39
C ARG A 79 -11.69 1.84 1.66
N TRP A 80 -10.73 2.45 0.99
CA TRP A 80 -9.32 2.15 1.21
C TRP A 80 -8.47 3.41 1.21
N ALA A 81 -7.35 3.33 1.93
CA ALA A 81 -6.30 4.33 1.95
C ALA A 81 -4.95 3.63 1.92
N ALA A 82 -3.96 4.23 1.26
CA ALA A 82 -2.60 3.72 1.21
C ALA A 82 -1.62 4.83 1.59
N LEU A 83 -0.53 4.45 2.24
CA LEU A 83 0.56 5.38 2.53
C LEU A 83 1.31 5.68 1.23
N ALA A 84 1.77 6.91 1.07
CA ALA A 84 2.54 7.33 -0.11
C ALA A 84 4.01 6.89 -0.03
N ILE A 85 4.25 5.63 0.35
CA ILE A 85 5.57 5.02 0.48
C ILE A 85 5.48 3.53 0.16
N SER A 86 6.48 3.04 -0.58
CA SER A 86 6.64 1.61 -0.85
C SER A 86 8.02 1.17 -0.39
N THR A 87 8.08 -0.03 0.19
CA THR A 87 9.33 -0.63 0.71
C THR A 87 9.65 -1.90 -0.06
N THR A 88 10.92 -2.24 -0.24
CA THR A 88 11.32 -3.50 -0.91
C THR A 88 11.22 -4.72 0.00
N ASP A 89 11.05 -4.51 1.31
CA ASP A 89 10.87 -5.56 2.29
C ASP A 89 9.40 -5.63 2.76
N GLN A 90 8.77 -6.78 2.51
CA GLN A 90 7.41 -7.07 2.94
C GLN A 90 7.25 -6.94 4.46
N ALA A 91 8.24 -7.37 5.26
CA ALA A 91 8.18 -7.31 6.72
C ALA A 91 8.24 -5.86 7.22
N LEU A 92 9.06 -5.02 6.59
CA LEU A 92 9.10 -3.59 6.86
C LEU A 92 7.76 -2.91 6.54
N ALA A 93 7.13 -3.23 5.40
CA ALA A 93 5.79 -2.72 5.07
C ALA A 93 4.75 -3.09 6.14
N VAL A 94 4.78 -4.34 6.65
CA VAL A 94 3.89 -4.79 7.73
C VAL A 94 4.12 -3.96 9.00
N ARG A 95 5.38 -3.82 9.43
CA ARG A 95 5.75 -3.04 10.62
C ARG A 95 5.30 -1.59 10.51
N LEU A 96 5.55 -0.97 9.36
CA LEU A 96 5.12 0.40 9.07
C LEU A 96 3.60 0.54 9.13
N CYS A 97 2.87 -0.39 8.52
CA CYS A 97 1.40 -0.38 8.51
C CYS A 97 0.82 -0.45 9.92
N GLN A 98 1.35 -1.35 10.75
CA GLN A 98 0.91 -1.54 12.14
C GLN A 98 1.28 -0.33 13.02
N ALA A 99 2.48 0.22 12.83
CA ALA A 99 2.93 1.41 13.55
C ALA A 99 2.05 2.62 13.22
N PHE A 100 1.76 2.87 11.94
CA PHE A 100 0.90 3.97 11.52
C PHE A 100 -0.52 3.81 12.06
N HIS A 101 -1.09 2.60 11.99
CA HIS A 101 -2.43 2.34 12.50
C HIS A 101 -2.55 2.54 14.03
N SER A 102 -1.46 2.36 14.76
CA SER A 102 -1.44 2.47 16.23
C SER A 102 -0.98 3.85 16.72
N ALA A 103 -0.65 4.77 15.82
CA ALA A 103 -0.18 6.11 16.18
C ALA A 103 -1.35 6.98 16.66
N PRO A 104 -1.33 7.52 17.89
CA PRO A 104 -2.43 8.34 18.40
C PRO A 104 -2.55 9.72 17.73
N GLU A 105 -1.46 10.22 17.13
CA GLU A 105 -1.36 11.56 16.55
C GLU A 105 -1.74 11.65 15.07
N VAL A 106 -1.92 10.51 14.37
CA VAL A 106 -2.21 10.48 12.93
C VAL A 106 -3.17 9.34 12.61
N SER A 107 -3.91 9.46 11.52
CA SER A 107 -4.84 8.43 11.06
C SER A 107 -4.84 8.29 9.54
N TRP A 108 -5.44 7.20 9.04
CA TRP A 108 -5.65 6.96 7.60
C TRP A 108 -6.50 8.03 6.88
N THR A 109 -7.16 8.89 7.63
CA THR A 109 -7.96 10.02 7.13
C THR A 109 -7.34 11.38 7.42
N SER A 110 -6.16 11.43 8.05
CA SER A 110 -5.46 12.68 8.33
C SER A 110 -5.06 13.39 7.02
N PRO A 111 -4.91 14.73 7.05
CA PRO A 111 -4.36 15.50 5.93
C PRO A 111 -3.03 14.92 5.43
N LYS A 112 -2.80 15.02 4.11
CA LYS A 112 -1.60 14.47 3.47
C LYS A 112 -0.29 14.96 4.11
N ASP A 113 -0.25 16.23 4.50
CA ASP A 113 0.94 16.84 5.08
C ASP A 113 1.26 16.29 6.48
N GLU A 114 0.23 15.97 7.28
CA GLU A 114 0.39 15.31 8.58
C GLU A 114 0.89 13.87 8.40
N VAL A 115 0.31 13.13 7.46
CA VAL A 115 0.76 11.78 7.11
C VAL A 115 2.21 11.79 6.62
N ALA A 116 2.57 12.73 5.76
CA ALA A 116 3.93 12.88 5.25
C ALA A 116 4.92 13.24 6.37
N ALA A 117 4.55 14.15 7.28
CA ALA A 117 5.37 14.50 8.42
C ALA A 117 5.62 13.29 9.34
N TRP A 118 4.58 12.52 9.65
CA TRP A 118 4.69 11.30 10.44
C TRP A 118 5.57 10.25 9.75
N LEU A 119 5.34 10.01 8.45
CA LEU A 119 6.13 9.06 7.66
C LEU A 119 7.61 9.42 7.67
N ASN A 120 7.93 10.71 7.49
CA ASN A 120 9.31 11.18 7.54
C ASN A 120 9.96 10.95 8.91
N ALA A 121 9.24 11.27 10.00
CA ALA A 121 9.73 11.04 11.35
C ALA A 121 9.94 9.55 11.65
N TRP A 122 8.99 8.70 11.26
CA TRP A 122 9.10 7.26 11.42
C TRP A 122 10.26 6.68 10.63
N CYS A 123 10.43 7.08 9.37
CA CYS A 123 11.55 6.66 8.54
C CYS A 123 12.88 7.07 9.18
N GLN A 124 13.04 8.34 9.59
CA GLN A 124 14.26 8.80 10.27
C GLN A 124 14.62 7.97 11.51
N ALA A 125 13.61 7.58 12.30
CA ALA A 125 13.82 6.73 13.48
C ALA A 125 14.10 5.25 13.17
N ASN A 126 13.81 4.77 11.95
CA ASN A 126 13.90 3.36 11.57
C ASN A 126 14.87 3.09 10.40
N THR A 127 15.54 4.13 9.86
CA THR A 127 16.49 4.01 8.73
C THR A 127 17.81 3.36 9.15
N ASP A 128 18.10 3.27 10.45
CA ASP A 128 19.28 2.56 10.98
C ASP A 128 19.19 1.02 10.87
N THR A 129 18.13 0.49 10.24
CA THR A 129 17.95 -0.97 10.10
C THR A 129 18.24 -1.52 8.70
N ASP A 130 18.52 -0.70 7.68
CA ASP A 130 18.82 -1.24 6.33
C ASP A 130 19.59 -0.25 5.43
N THR A 131 20.91 -0.40 5.33
CA THR A 131 21.71 0.30 4.30
C THR A 131 21.44 -0.30 2.92
N GLY A 132 20.33 0.11 2.31
CA GLY A 132 20.09 -0.04 0.87
C GLY A 132 20.30 1.32 0.19
N THR A 133 21.35 1.42 -0.61
CA THR A 133 21.76 2.64 -1.33
C THR A 133 20.62 3.28 -2.14
N PRO A 134 20.41 4.60 -2.09
CA PRO A 134 19.49 5.28 -3.00
C PRO A 134 20.13 5.39 -4.39
N GLU A 135 19.62 4.62 -5.35
CA GLU A 135 20.00 4.76 -6.75
C GLU A 135 19.18 5.88 -7.40
N GLY A 136 19.89 6.96 -7.78
CA GLY A 136 19.61 7.80 -8.94
C GLY A 136 18.24 8.47 -9.06
N ALA A 137 18.17 9.74 -8.67
CA ALA A 137 17.18 10.66 -9.21
C ALA A 137 17.36 10.79 -10.73
N VAL A 138 16.37 10.35 -11.51
CA VAL A 138 16.19 10.78 -12.90
C VAL A 138 15.37 12.07 -12.85
N THR A 139 16.04 13.20 -13.04
CA THR A 139 15.40 14.47 -13.42
C THR A 139 15.38 14.58 -14.94
N SER A 140 14.30 15.17 -15.45
CA SER A 140 14.14 15.62 -16.84
C SER A 140 15.27 16.53 -17.33
#